data_AF-A0A2U3CEG2-F1
#
_entry.id   AF-A0A2U3CEG2-F1
#
_cell.length_a   1.000
_cell.length_b   1.000
_cell.length_c   1.000
_cell.angle_alpha   90.00
_cell.angle_beta   90.00
_cell.angle_gamma   90.00
#
_symmetry.space_group_name_H-M   'P 1'
#
loop_
_entity.id
_entity.type
_entity.pdbx_description
1 polymer ?
#
loop_
_entity_poly.entity_id
_entity_poly.type
_entity_poly.pdbx_seq_one_letter_code
_entity_poly.pdbx_strand_id
1 'polypeptide(L)'
;MLSARYEWPQEELGLEIPVECPYCGGETEVIGTWGSYPTLTGEVRRYRCKTCEETFNPAKIPYWCDKVEELVWKLTQMTIKDRGAVNALAKMWEVPETTLRTRITAIKDFLATNLEIIKQLQERLSEPDTVKHSDLRIIFYDEGFIKLLGANGFILFTLAADGAPINVAIEPRRDAQTIYGYFVQAMTQLGGIDVIVGDGAKTIFAAAKALRQLLILVQHIHKGKGKRARITKLNLIPNRKALKEITIELHTGSLLPNTESKIIVRKKRVHPAKWVSPTPMKKWIRKKKQPPKDNVKRMGVLTPAEGVDPLKKPRKRSTNLLKGHAVFLRTGSNPYEYELN
;
A
#
# COMPACT_ATOMS: atom_id res chain seq x y z
N MET A 1 -36.63 11.01 -8.00
CA MET A 1 -36.21 11.35 -6.62
C MET A 1 -34.73 11.67 -6.66
N LEU A 2 -34.38 12.92 -6.32
CA LEU A 2 -33.04 13.49 -6.43
C LEU A 2 -32.13 12.88 -5.36
N SER A 3 -30.98 12.33 -5.78
CA SER A 3 -29.94 11.88 -4.87
C SER A 3 -29.28 13.12 -4.24
N ALA A 4 -29.65 13.43 -3.00
CA ALA A 4 -28.88 14.38 -2.20
C ALA A 4 -27.47 13.80 -2.01
N ARG A 5 -26.48 14.42 -2.65
CA ARG A 5 -25.08 14.16 -2.33
C ARG A 5 -24.85 14.70 -0.92
N TYR A 6 -24.69 13.80 0.03
CA TYR A 6 -24.20 14.16 1.36
C TYR A 6 -22.76 14.63 1.19
N GLU A 7 -22.55 15.95 1.18
CA GLU A 7 -21.23 16.56 1.34
C GLU A 7 -20.91 16.54 2.83
N TRP A 8 -19.99 15.67 3.23
CA TRP A 8 -19.47 15.65 4.59
C TRP A 8 -18.63 16.91 4.80
N PRO A 9 -18.83 17.66 5.90
CA PRO A 9 -17.93 18.73 6.25
C PRO A 9 -16.51 18.15 6.40
N GLN A 10 -15.59 18.60 5.55
CA GLN A 10 -14.18 18.25 5.70
C GLN A 10 -13.62 19.11 6.83
N GLU A 11 -13.63 18.60 8.06
CA GLU A 11 -12.83 19.19 9.13
C GLU A 11 -11.34 19.01 8.79
N GLU A 12 -10.70 20.09 8.35
CA GLU A 12 -9.28 20.09 8.06
C GLU A 12 -8.49 20.14 9.38
N LEU A 13 -7.78 19.04 9.68
CA LEU A 13 -6.97 18.94 10.88
C LEU A 13 -5.60 19.62 10.64
N GLY A 14 -5.47 20.89 11.04
CA GLY A 14 -4.22 21.65 10.91
C GLY A 14 -3.18 21.31 11.98
N LEU A 15 -1.95 20.97 11.58
CA LEU A 15 -0.81 20.85 12.49
C LEU A 15 0.09 22.08 12.37
N GLU A 16 0.23 22.84 13.46
CA GLU A 16 1.20 23.92 13.54
C GLU A 16 2.57 23.31 13.84
N ILE A 17 3.46 23.37 12.85
CA ILE A 17 4.84 22.89 12.98
C ILE A 17 5.71 24.13 13.16
N PRO A 18 6.53 24.20 14.23
CA PRO A 18 7.48 25.28 14.40
C PRO A 18 8.41 25.35 13.19
N VAL A 19 8.49 26.53 12.60
CA VAL A 19 9.34 26.78 11.45
C VAL A 19 10.62 27.40 11.97
N GLU A 20 11.76 26.83 11.58
CA GLU A 20 13.10 27.39 11.82
C GLU A 20 13.61 28.05 10.54
N CYS A 21 14.42 29.10 10.69
CA CYS A 21 15.08 29.72 9.56
C CYS A 21 16.19 28.79 9.03
N PRO A 22 16.14 28.34 7.76
CA PRO A 22 17.16 27.43 7.22
C PRO A 22 18.53 28.09 7.02
N TYR A 23 18.62 29.41 7.12
CA TYR A 23 19.85 30.17 6.90
C TYR A 23 20.61 30.48 8.20
N CYS A 24 19.90 30.84 9.26
CA CYS A 24 20.51 31.25 10.53
C CYS A 24 20.08 30.43 11.76
N GLY A 25 19.16 29.46 11.60
CA GLY A 25 18.65 28.67 12.72
C GLY A 25 17.74 29.44 13.69
N GLY A 26 17.30 30.65 13.32
CA GLY A 26 16.38 31.43 14.15
C GLY A 26 15.05 30.69 14.38
N GLU A 27 14.58 30.73 15.62
CA GLU A 27 13.34 30.07 16.09
C GLU A 27 12.07 30.71 15.51
N THR A 28 10.92 30.06 15.69
CA THR A 28 9.65 30.47 15.07
C THR A 28 9.20 31.89 15.46
N GLU A 29 9.56 32.39 16.66
CA GLU A 29 9.20 33.73 17.13
C GLU A 29 9.82 34.86 16.28
N VAL A 30 11.01 34.59 15.71
CA VAL A 30 11.71 35.54 14.84
C VAL A 30 11.32 35.40 13.37
N ILE A 31 10.31 34.57 13.05
CA ILE A 31 9.88 34.31 11.67
C ILE A 31 8.50 34.93 11.44
N GLY A 32 8.42 35.87 10.49
CA GLY A 32 7.17 36.51 10.07
C GLY A 32 6.63 35.93 8.76
N THR A 33 5.32 36.04 8.55
CA THR A 33 4.69 35.72 7.26
C THR A 33 5.04 36.83 6.25
N TRP A 34 5.65 36.45 5.12
CA TRP A 34 6.02 37.38 4.04
C TRP A 34 4.93 37.48 2.96
N GLY A 35 4.07 36.47 2.86
CA GLY A 35 2.94 36.43 1.93
C GLY A 35 2.66 35.00 1.47
N SER A 36 1.75 34.84 0.52
CA SER A 36 1.36 33.54 -0.03
C SER A 36 1.31 33.56 -1.56
N TYR A 37 1.17 32.39 -2.18
CA TYR A 37 0.81 32.27 -3.59
C TYR A 37 -0.01 31.00 -3.84
N PRO A 38 -0.99 31.03 -4.76
CA PRO A 38 -1.80 29.86 -5.08
C PRO A 38 -1.00 28.85 -5.91
N THR A 39 -1.29 27.56 -5.70
CA THR A 39 -0.78 26.44 -6.49
C THR A 39 -1.91 25.47 -6.82
N LEU A 40 -1.66 24.51 -7.72
CA LEU A 40 -2.62 23.45 -8.07
C LEU A 40 -3.08 22.62 -6.86
N THR A 41 -2.29 22.59 -5.78
CA THR A 41 -2.55 21.81 -4.58
C THR A 41 -3.03 22.64 -3.39
N GLY A 42 -3.19 23.96 -3.56
CA GLY A 42 -3.60 24.88 -2.51
C GLY A 42 -2.69 26.11 -2.39
N GLU A 43 -2.86 26.89 -1.33
CA GLU A 43 -2.10 28.11 -1.08
C GLU A 43 -0.78 27.82 -0.34
N VAL A 44 0.33 28.34 -0.86
CA VAL A 44 1.68 28.14 -0.27
C VAL A 44 2.14 29.43 0.40
N ARG A 45 2.43 29.36 1.70
CA ARG A 45 2.94 30.48 2.51
C ARG A 45 4.46 30.64 2.38
N ARG A 46 4.92 31.90 2.37
CA ARG A 46 6.32 32.33 2.40
C ARG A 46 6.61 33.02 3.73
N TYR A 47 7.82 32.82 4.23
CA TYR A 47 8.25 33.34 5.51
C TYR A 47 9.50 34.22 5.34
N ARG A 48 9.68 35.18 6.23
CA ARG A 48 10.88 36.02 6.33
C ARG A 48 11.42 35.93 7.75
N CYS A 49 12.71 35.63 7.88
CA CYS A 49 13.38 35.68 9.17
C CYS A 49 13.69 37.14 9.53
N LYS A 50 13.37 37.57 10.76
CA LYS A 50 13.71 38.90 11.28
C LYS A 50 15.20 39.05 11.61
N THR A 51 15.89 37.95 11.89
CA THR A 51 17.31 37.96 12.30
C THR A 51 18.27 38.07 11.13
N CYS A 52 18.11 37.23 10.10
CA CYS A 52 18.96 37.27 8.91
C CYS A 52 18.30 37.93 7.70
N GLU A 53 17.07 38.43 7.86
CA GLU A 53 16.26 39.08 6.82
C GLU A 53 15.91 38.25 5.57
N GLU A 54 16.44 37.03 5.47
CA GLU A 54 16.21 36.13 4.35
C GLU A 54 14.76 35.63 4.28
N THR A 55 14.29 35.45 3.05
CA THR A 55 12.98 34.87 2.77
C THR A 55 13.11 33.42 2.36
N PHE A 56 12.21 32.58 2.82
CA PHE A 56 12.20 31.17 2.47
C PHE A 56 10.79 30.62 2.34
N ASN A 57 10.72 29.49 1.64
CA ASN A 57 9.51 28.70 1.51
C ASN A 57 9.79 27.32 2.10
N PRO A 58 9.11 26.91 3.18
CA PRO A 58 9.30 25.60 3.80
C PRO A 58 9.16 24.45 2.80
N ALA A 59 8.23 24.55 1.84
CA ALA A 59 8.04 23.54 0.80
C ALA A 59 9.24 23.41 -0.17
N LYS A 60 10.15 24.39 -0.19
CA LYS A 60 11.40 24.37 -0.98
C LYS A 60 12.63 24.02 -0.14
N ILE A 61 12.50 23.89 1.18
CA ILE A 61 13.61 23.48 2.05
C ILE A 61 13.86 21.99 1.83
N PRO A 62 15.09 21.58 1.47
CA PRO A 62 15.44 20.16 1.35
C PRO A 62 15.11 19.42 2.66
N TYR A 63 14.53 18.23 2.56
CA TYR A 63 14.14 17.36 3.68
C TYR A 63 12.99 17.86 4.58
N TRP A 64 12.47 19.08 4.38
CA TRP A 64 11.31 19.56 5.15
C TRP A 64 10.07 18.72 4.89
N CYS A 65 9.72 18.50 3.61
CA CYS A 65 8.60 17.65 3.24
C CYS A 65 8.76 16.22 3.78
N ASP A 66 9.98 15.67 3.74
CA ASP A 66 10.26 14.31 4.26
C ASP A 66 10.06 14.25 5.78
N LYS A 67 10.52 15.28 6.53
CA LYS A 67 10.33 15.39 7.98
C LYS A 67 8.86 15.54 8.36
N VAL A 68 8.12 16.39 7.65
CA VAL A 68 6.68 16.60 7.89
C VAL A 68 5.90 15.32 7.58
N GLU A 69 6.22 14.65 6.47
CA GLU A 69 5.60 13.37 6.11
C GLU A 69 5.89 12.30 7.17
N GLU A 70 7.14 12.16 7.63
CA GLU A 70 7.51 11.23 8.70
C GLU A 70 6.74 11.52 10.00
N LEU A 71 6.61 12.80 10.35
CA LEU A 71 5.91 13.25 11.55
C LEU A 71 4.42 12.90 11.48
N VAL A 72 3.75 13.18 10.36
CA VAL A 72 2.35 12.80 10.11
C VAL A 72 2.17 11.28 10.24
N TRP A 73 3.10 10.49 9.70
CA TRP A 73 3.02 9.04 9.78
C TRP A 73 3.19 8.50 11.19
N LYS A 74 4.21 8.96 11.91
CA LYS A 74 4.44 8.51 13.29
C LYS A 74 3.33 8.96 14.23
N LEU A 75 2.78 10.17 14.05
CA LEU A 75 1.58 10.61 14.78
C LEU A 75 0.43 9.63 14.54
N THR A 76 0.10 9.36 13.28
CA THR A 76 -0.98 8.43 12.91
C THR A 76 -0.75 7.01 13.46
N GLN A 77 0.49 6.51 13.39
CA GLN A 77 0.86 5.20 13.93
C GLN A 77 0.67 5.13 15.44
N MET A 78 1.02 6.20 16.18
CA MET A 78 0.76 6.25 17.62
C MET A 78 -0.72 6.28 17.92
N THR A 79 -1.51 6.98 17.12
CA THR A 79 -2.97 7.02 17.27
C THR A 79 -3.62 5.65 17.22
N ILE A 80 -3.10 4.75 16.38
CA ILE A 80 -3.67 3.42 16.15
C ILE A 80 -3.05 2.35 17.04
N LYS A 81 -1.74 2.39 17.25
CA LYS A 81 -1.01 1.31 17.95
C LYS A 81 -0.80 1.58 19.43
N ASP A 82 -0.89 2.83 19.90
CA ASP A 82 -0.58 3.23 21.29
C ASP A 82 0.83 2.82 21.78
N ARG A 83 1.79 2.60 20.87
CA ARG A 83 3.13 2.05 21.20
C ARG A 83 4.28 3.07 21.24
N GLY A 84 3.99 4.37 21.27
CA GLY A 84 5.02 5.41 21.29
C GLY A 84 4.88 6.37 22.48
N ALA A 85 5.99 6.69 23.14
CA ALA A 85 6.00 7.75 24.14
C ALA A 85 5.92 9.12 23.45
N VAL A 86 4.79 9.82 23.62
CA VAL A 86 4.57 11.15 23.04
C VAL A 86 5.70 12.13 23.37
N ASN A 87 6.28 11.99 24.57
CA ASN A 87 7.40 12.80 25.07
C ASN A 87 8.67 12.61 24.23
N ALA A 88 8.95 11.39 23.75
CA ALA A 88 10.11 11.11 22.92
C ALA A 88 9.99 11.78 21.53
N LEU A 89 8.77 11.85 21.02
CA LEU A 89 8.45 12.50 19.76
C LEU A 89 8.43 14.03 19.89
N ALA A 90 7.83 14.56 20.96
CA ALA A 90 7.89 15.98 21.31
C ALA A 90 9.32 16.49 21.35
N LYS A 91 10.21 15.72 22.00
CA LYS A 91 11.64 16.05 22.08
C LYS A 91 12.38 15.87 20.75
N MET A 92 12.04 14.88 19.94
CA MET A 92 12.68 14.62 18.64
C MET A 92 12.37 15.70 17.60
N TRP A 93 11.23 16.37 17.73
CA TRP A 93 10.74 17.34 16.76
C TRP A 93 10.56 18.75 17.29
N GLU A 94 10.94 18.98 18.54
CA GLU A 94 10.86 20.30 19.18
C GLU A 94 9.43 20.88 19.15
N VAL A 95 8.43 20.00 19.23
CA VAL A 95 7.00 20.35 19.28
C VAL A 95 6.50 20.17 20.72
N PRO A 96 5.70 21.10 21.27
CA PRO A 96 5.10 20.92 22.58
C PRO A 96 4.31 19.61 22.68
N GLU A 97 4.55 18.86 23.76
CA GLU A 97 3.91 17.56 23.98
C GLU A 97 2.38 17.67 24.03
N THR A 98 1.87 18.76 24.60
CA THR A 98 0.44 19.08 24.67
C THR A 98 -0.17 19.19 23.28
N THR A 99 0.50 19.88 22.35
CA THR A 99 0.07 20.00 20.94
C THR A 99 -0.01 18.63 20.27
N LEU A 100 1.00 17.79 20.46
CA LEU A 100 0.99 16.42 19.90
C LEU A 100 -0.13 15.58 20.52
N ARG A 101 -0.31 15.60 21.85
CA ARG A 101 -1.38 14.85 22.54
C ARG A 101 -2.78 15.27 22.07
N THR A 102 -3.05 16.57 21.98
CA THR A 102 -4.34 17.08 21.49
C THR A 102 -4.62 16.59 20.06
N ARG A 103 -3.60 16.60 19.20
CA ARG A 103 -3.75 16.14 17.81
C ARG A 103 -3.88 14.63 17.70
N ILE A 104 -3.14 13.84 18.49
CA ILE A 104 -3.32 12.39 18.58
C ILE A 104 -4.74 12.07 19.01
N THR A 105 -5.25 12.76 20.03
CA THR A 105 -6.62 12.59 20.54
C THR A 105 -7.64 12.91 19.44
N ALA A 106 -7.50 14.03 18.73
CA ALA A 106 -8.39 14.38 17.63
C ALA A 106 -8.36 13.37 16.47
N ILE A 107 -7.19 12.82 16.12
CA ILE A 107 -7.10 11.74 15.12
C ILE A 107 -7.74 10.45 15.68
N LYS A 108 -7.58 10.16 16.97
CA LYS A 108 -8.20 9.02 17.66
C LYS A 108 -9.71 9.13 17.62
N ASP A 109 -10.26 10.28 17.94
CA ASP A 109 -11.69 10.56 17.94
C ASP A 109 -12.24 10.49 16.51
N PHE A 110 -11.52 11.03 15.53
CA PHE A 110 -11.88 10.90 14.11
C PHE A 110 -11.90 9.43 13.67
N LEU A 111 -10.88 8.65 14.03
CA LEU A 111 -10.82 7.22 13.70
C LEU A 111 -11.88 6.41 14.46
N ALA A 112 -12.10 6.69 15.75
CA ALA A 112 -13.09 6.02 16.58
C ALA A 112 -14.49 6.28 16.05
N THR A 113 -14.84 7.51 15.72
CA THR A 113 -16.12 7.87 15.12
C THR A 113 -16.35 7.12 13.81
N ASN A 114 -15.34 7.05 12.94
CA ASN A 114 -15.43 6.33 11.68
C ASN A 114 -15.48 4.79 11.86
N LEU A 115 -14.73 4.25 12.82
CA LEU A 115 -14.70 2.81 13.12
C LEU A 115 -15.98 2.35 13.84
N GLU A 116 -16.58 3.19 14.67
CA GLU A 116 -17.83 2.92 15.35
C GLU A 116 -18.99 2.90 14.36
N ILE A 117 -18.97 3.76 13.34
CA ILE A 117 -19.89 3.68 12.19
C ILE A 117 -19.71 2.35 11.44
N ILE A 118 -18.47 1.90 11.23
CA ILE A 118 -18.18 0.61 10.59
C ILE A 118 -18.66 -0.57 11.47
N LYS A 119 -18.46 -0.49 12.78
CA LYS A 119 -18.92 -1.50 13.74
C LYS A 119 -20.45 -1.58 13.79
N GLN A 120 -21.13 -0.44 13.80
CA GLN A 120 -22.60 -0.38 13.75
C GLN A 120 -23.15 -0.89 12.41
N LEU A 121 -22.46 -0.64 11.30
CA LEU A 121 -22.79 -1.22 10.00
C LEU A 121 -22.59 -2.74 10.01
N GLN A 122 -21.50 -3.23 10.61
CA GLN A 122 -21.25 -4.66 10.76
C GLN A 122 -22.29 -5.34 11.65
N GLU A 123 -22.64 -4.77 12.80
CA GLU A 123 -23.69 -5.29 13.69
C GLU A 123 -25.08 -5.28 13.03
N ARG A 124 -25.38 -4.30 12.17
CA ARG A 124 -26.63 -4.27 11.40
C ARG A 124 -26.67 -5.24 10.23
N LEU A 125 -25.51 -5.62 9.68
CA LEU A 125 -25.38 -6.51 8.52
C LEU A 125 -25.08 -7.96 8.91
N SER A 126 -24.66 -8.20 10.15
CA SER A 126 -24.40 -9.54 10.67
C SER A 126 -25.72 -10.13 11.15
N GLU A 127 -26.36 -10.95 10.30
CA GLU A 127 -27.30 -11.94 10.80
C GLU A 127 -26.55 -12.90 11.73
N PRO A 128 -27.20 -13.42 12.79
CA PRO A 128 -26.58 -14.41 13.68
C PRO A 128 -26.46 -15.74 12.94
N ASP A 129 -25.51 -15.81 12.01
CA ASP A 129 -25.17 -17.06 11.38
C ASP A 129 -24.46 -17.93 12.41
N THR A 130 -25.03 -19.10 12.68
CA THR A 130 -24.36 -20.23 13.30
C THR A 130 -23.26 -20.72 12.34
N VAL A 131 -22.20 -19.94 12.17
CA VAL A 131 -21.06 -20.31 11.33
C VAL A 131 -20.36 -21.47 12.02
N LYS A 132 -20.52 -22.67 11.46
CA LYS A 132 -19.68 -23.82 11.84
C LYS A 132 -18.23 -23.41 11.65
N HIS A 133 -17.51 -23.21 12.75
CA HIS A 133 -16.08 -22.92 12.68
C HIS A 133 -15.38 -24.10 12.00
N SER A 134 -14.82 -23.86 10.81
CA SER A 134 -13.91 -24.81 10.21
C SER A 134 -12.61 -24.84 11.02
N ASP A 135 -11.99 -26.01 11.19
CA ASP A 135 -10.67 -26.13 11.81
C ASP A 135 -9.55 -25.34 11.09
N LEU A 136 -9.83 -24.81 9.89
CA LEU A 136 -8.89 -24.01 9.12
C LEU A 136 -8.77 -22.60 9.69
N ARG A 137 -7.54 -22.18 9.94
CA ARG A 137 -7.21 -20.79 10.32
C ARG A 137 -7.08 -19.96 9.05
N ILE A 138 -8.17 -19.30 8.70
CA ILE A 138 -8.28 -18.43 7.51
C ILE A 138 -8.10 -16.99 7.95
N ILE A 139 -7.28 -16.24 7.22
CA ILE A 139 -7.25 -14.77 7.31
C ILE A 139 -7.68 -14.15 5.98
N PHE A 140 -8.45 -13.06 6.09
CA PHE A 140 -8.70 -12.14 4.99
C PHE A 140 -7.79 -10.94 5.14
N TYR A 141 -7.16 -10.53 4.05
CA TYR A 141 -6.27 -9.38 4.02
C TYR A 141 -6.72 -8.42 2.93
N ASP A 142 -6.90 -7.16 3.32
CA ASP A 142 -7.30 -6.08 2.43
C ASP A 142 -6.46 -4.81 2.64
N GLU A 143 -6.35 -4.00 1.59
CA GLU A 143 -5.58 -2.76 1.58
C GLU A 143 -6.48 -1.58 1.21
N GLY A 144 -6.66 -0.65 2.15
CA GLY A 144 -7.19 0.68 1.89
C GLY A 144 -6.09 1.66 1.48
N PHE A 145 -6.45 2.66 0.68
CA PHE A 145 -5.55 3.77 0.36
C PHE A 145 -6.09 5.02 1.07
N ILE A 146 -5.22 5.70 1.81
CA ILE A 146 -5.58 6.93 2.50
C ILE A 146 -4.58 8.03 2.15
N LYS A 147 -5.06 9.26 2.03
CA LYS A 147 -4.20 10.43 1.92
C LYS A 147 -4.32 11.23 3.21
N LEU A 148 -3.24 11.29 3.99
CA LEU A 148 -3.19 12.02 5.25
C LEU A 148 -2.27 13.23 5.07
N LEU A 149 -2.83 14.43 5.17
CA LEU A 149 -2.08 15.71 5.12
C LEU A 149 -1.11 15.81 3.94
N GLY A 150 -1.53 15.35 2.75
CA GLY A 150 -0.72 15.37 1.53
C GLY A 150 0.12 14.11 1.30
N ALA A 151 0.35 13.30 2.32
CA ALA A 151 1.10 12.04 2.23
C ALA A 151 0.18 10.86 1.89
N ASN A 152 0.67 9.93 1.06
CA ASN A 152 -0.08 8.73 0.70
C ASN A 152 0.26 7.59 1.66
N GLY A 153 -0.75 6.98 2.27
CA GLY A 153 -0.62 5.84 3.18
C GLY A 153 -1.50 4.68 2.77
N PHE A 154 -1.22 3.54 3.41
CA PHE A 154 -1.95 2.30 3.22
C PHE A 154 -2.58 1.91 4.55
N ILE A 155 -3.88 1.68 4.54
CA ILE A 155 -4.56 1.04 5.65
C ILE A 155 -4.52 -0.46 5.38
N LEU A 156 -3.88 -1.22 6.25
CA LEU A 156 -3.74 -2.66 6.14
C LEU A 156 -4.73 -3.29 7.11
N PHE A 157 -5.67 -4.07 6.56
CA PHE A 157 -6.67 -4.80 7.32
C PHE A 157 -6.35 -6.28 7.27
N THR A 158 -6.27 -6.92 8.44
CA THR A 158 -6.23 -8.37 8.56
C THR A 158 -7.40 -8.81 9.43
N LEU A 159 -8.28 -9.63 8.86
CA LEU A 159 -9.48 -10.15 9.51
C LEU A 159 -9.36 -11.67 9.67
N ALA A 160 -9.99 -12.20 10.70
CA ALA A 160 -10.17 -13.64 10.90
C ALA A 160 -11.30 -14.18 10.00
N ALA A 161 -11.49 -15.50 10.01
CA ALA A 161 -12.47 -16.20 9.19
C ALA A 161 -13.92 -15.74 9.41
N ASP A 162 -14.23 -15.32 10.63
CA ASP A 162 -15.52 -14.79 11.09
C ASP A 162 -15.68 -13.28 10.82
N GLY A 163 -14.69 -12.65 10.18
CA GLY A 163 -14.68 -11.21 9.93
C GLY A 163 -14.22 -10.37 11.12
N ALA A 164 -13.83 -10.99 12.25
CA ALA A 164 -13.30 -10.24 13.39
C ALA A 164 -11.94 -9.60 13.03
N PRO A 165 -11.71 -8.32 13.36
CA PRO A 165 -10.44 -7.67 13.07
C PRO A 165 -9.31 -8.21 13.95
N ILE A 166 -8.27 -8.75 13.31
CA ILE A 166 -7.03 -9.19 13.98
C ILE A 166 -6.07 -8.01 14.10
N ASN A 167 -5.83 -7.33 12.98
CA ASN A 167 -4.93 -6.17 12.90
C ASN A 167 -5.51 -5.11 11.97
N VAL A 168 -5.49 -3.87 12.42
CA VAL A 168 -5.70 -2.68 11.59
C VAL A 168 -4.50 -1.78 11.78
N ALA A 169 -3.85 -1.38 10.69
CA ALA A 169 -2.70 -0.50 10.78
C ALA A 169 -2.60 0.45 9.60
N ILE A 170 -2.06 1.64 9.86
CA ILE A 170 -1.71 2.58 8.80
C ILE A 170 -0.20 2.59 8.63
N GLU A 171 0.25 2.37 7.41
CA GLU A 171 1.66 2.31 7.05
C GLU A 171 1.97 3.23 5.87
N PRO A 172 3.13 3.92 5.87
CA PRO A 172 3.56 4.74 4.73
C PRO A 172 3.97 3.90 3.53
N ARG A 173 4.19 2.59 3.72
CA ARG A 173 4.70 1.66 2.72
C ARG A 173 3.94 0.35 2.76
N ARG A 174 3.75 -0.23 1.58
CA ARG A 174 3.12 -1.55 1.38
C ARG A 174 4.10 -2.63 0.91
N ASP A 175 5.34 -2.57 1.37
CA ASP A 175 6.35 -3.54 0.98
C ASP A 175 6.15 -4.90 1.67
N ALA A 176 6.71 -5.95 1.08
CA ALA A 176 6.48 -7.32 1.54
C ALA A 176 6.95 -7.57 2.99
N GLN A 177 7.93 -6.80 3.47
CA GLN A 177 8.44 -6.90 4.83
C GLN A 177 7.41 -6.38 5.85
N THR A 178 6.79 -5.25 5.56
CA THR A 178 5.72 -4.67 6.39
C THR A 178 4.52 -5.62 6.48
N ILE A 179 4.03 -6.11 5.34
CA ILE A 179 2.90 -7.06 5.29
C ILE A 179 3.21 -8.35 6.06
N TYR A 180 4.45 -8.85 5.97
CA TYR A 180 4.85 -10.01 6.73
C TYR A 180 4.81 -9.81 8.23
N GLY A 181 5.17 -8.63 8.73
CA GLY A 181 5.04 -8.31 10.15
C GLY A 181 3.62 -8.54 10.64
N TYR A 182 2.63 -8.12 9.85
CA TYR A 182 1.21 -8.34 10.15
C TYR A 182 0.79 -9.80 10.06
N PHE A 183 1.30 -10.55 9.08
CA PHE A 183 1.04 -11.99 9.02
C PHE A 183 1.64 -12.74 10.19
N VAL A 184 2.84 -12.38 10.65
CA VAL A 184 3.42 -12.98 11.86
C VAL A 184 2.58 -12.64 13.09
N GLN A 185 2.12 -11.39 13.23
CA GLN A 185 1.26 -10.99 14.33
C GLN A 185 -0.08 -11.77 14.33
N ALA A 186 -0.72 -11.90 13.17
CA ALA A 186 -1.93 -12.70 13.02
C ALA A 186 -1.69 -14.19 13.32
N MET A 187 -0.56 -14.73 12.85
CA MET A 187 -0.14 -16.11 13.12
C MET A 187 0.04 -16.37 14.62
N THR A 188 0.62 -15.42 15.35
CA THR A 188 0.77 -15.53 16.81
C THR A 188 -0.58 -15.54 17.53
N GLN A 189 -1.54 -14.71 17.09
CA GLN A 189 -2.87 -14.65 17.72
C GLN A 189 -3.73 -15.89 17.41
N LEU A 190 -3.65 -16.42 16.19
CA LEU A 190 -4.42 -17.59 15.76
C LEU A 190 -3.72 -18.93 16.01
N GLY A 191 -2.48 -18.92 16.50
CA GLY A 191 -1.65 -20.13 16.65
C GLY A 191 -1.20 -20.75 15.31
N GLY A 192 -1.33 -20.02 14.20
CA GLY A 192 -0.95 -20.44 12.84
C GLY A 192 -1.86 -19.84 11.77
N ILE A 193 -1.51 -20.02 10.49
CA ILE A 193 -2.34 -19.60 9.35
C ILE A 193 -2.28 -20.68 8.28
N ASP A 194 -3.44 -21.23 7.93
CA ASP A 194 -3.57 -22.26 6.89
C ASP A 194 -3.92 -21.63 5.53
N VAL A 195 -4.77 -20.60 5.54
CA VAL A 195 -5.25 -19.93 4.33
C VAL A 195 -5.16 -18.42 4.47
N ILE A 196 -4.63 -17.77 3.44
CA ILE A 196 -4.63 -16.31 3.29
C ILE A 196 -5.48 -15.99 2.06
N VAL A 197 -6.48 -15.13 2.21
CA VAL A 197 -7.31 -14.62 1.12
C VAL A 197 -7.09 -13.13 1.01
N GLY A 198 -6.83 -12.62 -0.19
CA GLY A 198 -6.71 -11.17 -0.38
C GLY A 198 -6.58 -10.78 -1.84
N ASP A 199 -6.32 -9.50 -2.06
CA ASP A 199 -6.20 -8.97 -3.41
C ASP A 199 -4.84 -9.30 -4.08
N GLY A 200 -4.78 -9.08 -5.39
CA GLY A 200 -3.72 -9.53 -6.30
C GLY A 200 -2.36 -8.82 -6.14
N ALA A 201 -2.04 -8.28 -4.97
CA ALA A 201 -0.79 -7.58 -4.74
C ALA A 201 0.39 -8.58 -4.74
N LYS A 202 1.46 -8.23 -5.47
CA LYS A 202 2.69 -9.05 -5.51
C LYS A 202 3.38 -9.12 -4.15
N THR A 203 3.16 -8.09 -3.32
CA THR A 203 3.74 -7.90 -2.00
C THR A 203 3.16 -8.91 -1.00
N ILE A 204 1.85 -9.16 -1.03
CA ILE A 204 1.18 -10.23 -0.27
C ILE A 204 1.82 -11.59 -0.56
N PHE A 205 2.00 -11.93 -1.84
CA PHE A 205 2.60 -13.21 -2.20
C PHE A 205 4.05 -13.35 -1.74
N ALA A 206 4.82 -12.25 -1.76
CA ALA A 206 6.18 -12.23 -1.24
C ALA A 206 6.22 -12.40 0.29
N ALA A 207 5.30 -11.75 1.02
CA ALA A 207 5.14 -11.88 2.46
C ALA A 207 4.74 -13.32 2.86
N ALA A 208 3.75 -13.91 2.18
CA ALA A 208 3.30 -15.28 2.43
C ALA A 208 4.43 -16.31 2.25
N LYS A 209 5.25 -16.17 1.19
CA LYS A 209 6.43 -17.04 1.01
C LYS A 209 7.46 -16.93 2.13
N ALA A 210 7.57 -15.79 2.77
CA ALA A 210 8.53 -15.58 3.84
C ALA A 210 8.09 -16.17 5.18
N LEU A 211 6.80 -16.52 5.36
CA LEU A 211 6.30 -17.27 6.52
C LEU A 211 6.91 -18.67 6.62
N ARG A 212 7.34 -19.26 5.49
CA ARG A 212 7.97 -20.60 5.43
C ARG A 212 7.13 -21.67 6.15
N GLN A 213 5.83 -21.65 5.95
CA GLN A 213 4.92 -22.68 6.42
C GLN A 213 4.12 -23.28 5.27
N LEU A 214 3.42 -24.39 5.56
CA LEU A 214 2.41 -24.92 4.67
C LEU A 214 1.23 -23.94 4.68
N LEU A 215 0.94 -23.30 3.54
CA LEU A 215 -0.21 -22.40 3.44
C LEU A 215 -0.79 -22.37 2.03
N ILE A 216 -2.06 -21.99 1.94
CA ILE A 216 -2.75 -21.69 0.69
C ILE A 216 -2.96 -20.18 0.62
N LEU A 217 -2.47 -19.54 -0.44
CA LEU A 217 -2.76 -18.15 -0.73
C LEU A 217 -3.76 -18.07 -1.89
N VAL A 218 -4.91 -17.45 -1.64
CA VAL A 218 -5.92 -17.13 -2.64
C VAL A 218 -5.82 -15.64 -2.95
N GLN A 219 -5.59 -15.30 -4.22
CA GLN A 219 -5.47 -13.92 -4.67
C GLN A 219 -6.47 -13.58 -5.77
N HIS A 220 -7.18 -12.46 -5.61
CA HIS A 220 -7.98 -11.88 -6.68
C HIS A 220 -7.24 -10.77 -7.41
N ILE A 221 -6.89 -10.99 -8.68
CA ILE A 221 -6.11 -10.05 -9.50
C ILE A 221 -7.07 -9.23 -10.37
N HIS A 222 -7.34 -7.99 -9.95
CA HIS A 222 -8.17 -7.03 -10.70
C HIS A 222 -7.49 -6.37 -11.91
N LYS A 223 -6.20 -6.65 -12.15
CA LYS A 223 -5.43 -5.98 -13.22
C LYS A 223 -5.58 -6.66 -14.57
N GLY A 224 -6.07 -5.91 -15.56
CA GLY A 224 -6.14 -6.27 -16.97
C GLY A 224 -7.58 -6.44 -17.47
N LYS A 225 -7.76 -6.93 -18.71
CA LYS A 225 -9.09 -7.17 -19.31
C LYS A 225 -9.81 -8.42 -18.77
N GLY A 226 -9.19 -9.13 -17.83
CA GLY A 226 -9.80 -10.26 -17.15
C GLY A 226 -9.40 -10.24 -15.70
N LYS A 227 -10.40 -10.13 -14.82
CA LYS A 227 -10.28 -10.48 -13.41
C LYS A 227 -9.83 -11.95 -13.34
N ARG A 228 -8.86 -12.25 -12.49
CA ARG A 228 -8.29 -13.61 -12.37
C ARG A 228 -8.22 -14.02 -10.92
N ALA A 229 -8.54 -15.27 -10.65
CA ALA A 229 -8.27 -15.89 -9.36
C ALA A 229 -6.98 -16.70 -9.49
N ARG A 230 -6.09 -16.52 -8.51
CA ARG A 230 -4.87 -17.30 -8.38
C ARG A 230 -4.87 -17.99 -7.02
N ILE A 231 -4.76 -19.31 -7.03
CA ILE A 231 -4.60 -20.12 -5.82
C ILE A 231 -3.18 -20.66 -5.83
N THR A 232 -2.40 -20.35 -4.79
CA THR A 232 -1.03 -20.81 -4.66
C THR A 232 -0.86 -21.61 -3.36
N LYS A 233 -0.57 -22.90 -3.50
CA LYS A 233 -0.17 -23.76 -2.38
C LYS A 233 1.35 -23.71 -2.20
N LEU A 234 1.80 -23.33 -1.02
CA LEU A 234 3.20 -23.32 -0.63
C LEU A 234 3.45 -24.53 0.28
N ASN A 235 4.35 -25.42 -0.12
CA ASN A 235 4.77 -26.55 0.70
C ASN A 235 6.22 -26.42 1.11
N LEU A 236 6.52 -26.78 2.35
CA LEU A 236 7.88 -26.94 2.82
C LEU A 236 8.55 -28.13 2.15
N ILE A 237 9.82 -27.97 1.81
CA ILE A 237 10.66 -29.08 1.38
C ILE A 237 11.54 -29.44 2.59
N PRO A 238 11.40 -30.64 3.18
CA PRO A 238 12.20 -31.05 4.32
C PRO A 238 13.69 -30.82 4.09
N ASN A 239 14.39 -30.33 5.11
CA ASN A 239 15.83 -30.08 5.10
C ASN A 239 16.33 -29.10 4.02
N ARG A 240 15.45 -28.26 3.45
CA ARG A 240 15.84 -27.27 2.43
C ARG A 240 15.25 -25.89 2.75
N LYS A 241 16.04 -24.84 2.49
CA LYS A 241 15.60 -23.43 2.57
C LYS A 241 14.67 -23.00 1.40
N ALA A 242 14.05 -23.96 0.72
CA ALA A 242 13.26 -23.74 -0.49
C ALA A 242 11.82 -24.24 -0.27
N LEU A 243 10.88 -23.59 -0.95
CA LEU A 243 9.48 -23.97 -0.97
C LEU A 243 9.12 -24.56 -2.32
N LYS A 244 8.16 -25.48 -2.31
CA LYS A 244 7.48 -25.97 -3.51
C LYS A 244 6.21 -25.16 -3.70
N GLU A 245 6.21 -24.34 -4.74
CA GLU A 245 5.06 -23.52 -5.15
C GLU A 245 4.25 -24.29 -6.19
N ILE A 246 2.96 -24.50 -5.91
CA ILE A 246 1.97 -24.99 -6.86
C ILE A 246 0.95 -23.87 -7.05
N THR A 247 0.87 -23.33 -8.26
CA THR A 247 -0.01 -22.21 -8.59
C THR A 247 -1.03 -22.67 -9.61
N ILE A 248 -2.30 -22.42 -9.29
CA ILE A 248 -3.46 -22.59 -10.14
C ILE A 248 -3.95 -21.19 -10.49
N GLU A 249 -4.09 -20.89 -11.77
CA GLU A 249 -4.62 -19.60 -12.25
C GLU A 249 -5.80 -19.84 -13.18
N LEU A 250 -6.88 -19.11 -12.93
CA LEU A 250 -8.09 -19.10 -13.75
C LEU A 250 -8.59 -17.68 -13.98
N HIS A 251 -9.34 -17.47 -15.07
CA HIS A 251 -10.12 -16.24 -15.25
C HIS A 251 -11.34 -16.28 -14.34
N THR A 252 -11.79 -15.17 -13.73
CA THR A 252 -12.98 -15.26 -12.86
C THR A 252 -14.27 -15.41 -13.64
N GLY A 253 -14.32 -14.91 -14.89
CA GLY A 253 -15.45 -15.15 -15.79
C GLY A 253 -15.61 -16.62 -16.21
N SER A 254 -14.59 -17.44 -15.95
CA SER A 254 -14.62 -18.89 -16.17
C SER A 254 -15.40 -19.66 -15.10
N LEU A 255 -15.81 -19.01 -14.01
CA LEU A 255 -16.65 -19.63 -12.98
C LEU A 255 -18.15 -19.42 -13.24
N LEU A 256 -18.52 -18.82 -14.38
CA LEU A 256 -19.92 -18.67 -14.77
C LEU A 256 -20.47 -20.04 -15.21
N PRO A 257 -21.78 -20.31 -15.01
CA PRO A 257 -22.41 -21.55 -15.46
C PRO A 257 -22.19 -21.80 -16.96
N ASN A 258 -22.10 -23.07 -17.36
CA ASN A 258 -21.95 -23.49 -18.76
C ASN A 258 -20.76 -22.85 -19.51
N THR A 259 -19.68 -22.52 -18.80
CA THR A 259 -18.50 -21.85 -19.36
C THR A 259 -17.29 -22.77 -19.33
N GLU A 260 -16.77 -23.12 -20.51
CA GLU A 260 -15.49 -23.83 -20.60
C GLU A 260 -14.33 -22.90 -20.28
N SER A 261 -13.42 -23.41 -19.47
CA SER A 261 -12.52 -22.59 -18.70
C SER A 261 -11.14 -23.17 -18.64
N LYS A 262 -10.17 -22.40 -19.14
CA LYS A 262 -8.77 -22.79 -19.11
C LYS A 262 -8.17 -22.55 -17.73
N ILE A 263 -7.90 -23.63 -17.01
CA ILE A 263 -7.12 -23.62 -15.78
C ILE A 263 -5.67 -23.88 -16.14
N ILE A 264 -4.76 -23.08 -15.58
CA ILE A 264 -3.33 -23.34 -15.75
C ILE A 264 -2.69 -23.66 -14.42
N VAL A 265 -2.04 -24.82 -14.39
CA VAL A 265 -1.28 -25.31 -13.25
C VAL A 265 0.20 -25.16 -13.52
N ARG A 266 0.91 -24.54 -12.58
CA ARG A 266 2.36 -24.39 -12.61
C ARG A 266 2.96 -24.85 -11.30
N LYS A 267 3.96 -25.73 -11.40
CA LYS A 267 4.78 -26.16 -10.26
C LYS A 267 6.19 -25.63 -10.43
N LYS A 268 6.76 -25.03 -9.39
CA LYS A 268 8.17 -24.61 -9.39
C LYS A 268 8.74 -24.60 -7.98
N ARG A 269 10.06 -24.65 -7.91
CA ARG A 269 10.82 -24.45 -6.67
C ARG A 269 11.11 -22.95 -6.50
N VAL A 270 10.89 -22.42 -5.31
CA VAL A 270 11.14 -21.01 -5.01
C VAL A 270 11.90 -20.85 -3.70
N HIS A 271 12.68 -19.77 -3.60
CA HIS A 271 13.35 -19.38 -2.38
C HIS A 271 12.61 -18.18 -1.75
N PRO A 272 12.35 -18.20 -0.44
CA PRO A 272 11.80 -17.05 0.26
C PRO A 272 12.71 -15.83 0.10
N ALA A 273 12.13 -14.63 0.10
CA ALA A 273 12.92 -13.42 0.21
C ALA A 273 13.71 -13.45 1.54
N LYS A 274 14.99 -13.07 1.50
CA LYS A 274 15.75 -12.74 2.71
C LYS A 274 15.61 -11.25 2.90
N TRP A 275 14.86 -10.81 3.91
CA TRP A 275 14.95 -9.42 4.32
C TRP A 275 16.23 -9.29 5.14
N VAL A 276 17.17 -8.54 4.60
CA VAL A 276 18.36 -8.15 5.34
C VAL A 276 17.85 -7.13 6.37
N SER A 277 18.06 -7.39 7.66
CA SER A 277 18.06 -6.33 8.68
C SER A 277 18.83 -5.13 8.11
N PRO A 278 18.48 -3.86 8.42
CA PRO A 278 19.04 -2.72 7.70
C PRO A 278 20.58 -2.74 7.75
N THR A 279 21.20 -3.28 6.70
CA THR A 279 22.63 -3.14 6.48
C THR A 279 22.84 -1.68 6.12
N PRO A 280 23.82 -1.01 6.75
CA PRO A 280 24.11 0.39 6.45
C PRO A 280 24.27 0.55 4.94
N MET A 281 23.61 1.57 4.39
CA MET A 281 23.57 1.89 2.97
C MET A 281 24.96 1.70 2.35
N LYS A 282 25.11 0.72 1.45
CA LYS A 282 26.29 0.66 0.59
C LYS A 282 26.32 1.96 -0.22
N LYS A 283 27.28 2.84 0.11
CA LYS A 283 27.59 4.07 -0.62
C LYS A 283 27.53 3.75 -2.12
N TRP A 284 26.64 4.45 -2.80
CA TRP A 284 26.47 4.33 -4.25
C TRP A 284 27.79 4.76 -4.90
N ILE A 285 28.63 3.79 -5.29
CA ILE A 285 29.80 4.07 -6.10
C ILE A 285 29.25 4.55 -7.44
N ARG A 286 29.26 5.87 -7.65
CA ARG A 286 28.96 6.50 -8.94
C ARG A 286 29.84 5.81 -9.98
N LYS A 287 29.24 4.97 -10.82
CA LYS A 287 29.89 4.54 -12.06
C LYS A 287 30.21 5.81 -12.83
N LYS A 288 31.51 6.08 -13.04
CA LYS A 288 31.99 7.16 -13.91
C LYS A 288 31.24 7.05 -15.24
N LYS A 289 30.40 8.05 -15.54
CA LYS A 289 29.86 8.21 -16.89
C LYS A 289 31.07 8.34 -17.82
N GLN A 290 31.20 7.43 -18.77
CA GLN A 290 32.10 7.67 -19.90
C GLN A 290 31.64 8.96 -20.61
N PRO A 291 32.57 9.82 -21.05
CA PRO A 291 32.21 11.03 -21.76
C PRO A 291 31.44 10.68 -23.05
N PRO A 292 30.45 11.47 -23.43
CA PRO A 292 29.73 11.27 -24.68
C PRO A 292 30.72 11.40 -25.85
N LYS A 293 30.69 10.44 -26.77
CA LYS A 293 31.36 10.57 -28.07
C LYS A 293 30.74 11.74 -28.81
N ASP A 294 31.56 12.70 -29.21
CA ASP A 294 31.20 13.82 -30.06
C ASP A 294 30.63 13.32 -31.39
N ASN A 295 29.30 13.37 -31.51
CA ASN A 295 28.64 13.30 -32.80
C ASN A 295 28.56 14.73 -33.36
N VAL A 296 29.46 15.00 -34.30
CA VAL A 296 29.50 16.20 -35.14
C VAL A 296 28.11 16.46 -35.73
N LYS A 297 27.51 17.61 -35.38
CA LYS A 297 26.30 18.13 -36.05
C LYS A 297 26.68 18.62 -37.44
N ARG A 298 26.22 17.94 -38.49
CA ARG A 298 26.08 18.56 -39.82
C ARG A 298 24.84 19.45 -39.81
N MET A 299 25.05 20.73 -40.07
CA MET A 299 24.01 21.67 -40.49
C MET A 299 23.53 21.31 -41.90
N GLY A 300 22.22 21.27 -42.10
CA GLY A 300 21.60 21.02 -43.39
C GLY A 300 20.11 21.38 -43.38
N VAL A 301 19.86 22.62 -43.78
CA VAL A 301 18.69 23.21 -44.47
C VAL A 301 17.33 22.50 -44.43
N LEU A 302 16.34 23.33 -44.10
CA LEU A 302 14.89 23.19 -44.14
C LEU A 302 14.32 22.43 -45.35
N THR A 303 13.54 21.39 -45.09
CA THR A 303 12.39 20.97 -45.91
C THR A 303 11.29 20.45 -44.97
N PRO A 304 10.01 20.86 -45.15
CA PRO A 304 8.90 20.28 -44.39
C PRO A 304 8.52 18.95 -45.04
N ALA A 305 8.93 17.83 -44.44
CA ALA A 305 8.36 16.54 -44.82
C ALA A 305 7.01 16.39 -44.12
N GLU A 306 5.94 16.59 -44.89
CA GLU A 306 4.62 16.03 -44.61
C GLU A 306 4.77 14.53 -44.37
N GLY A 307 4.57 14.13 -43.13
CA GLY A 307 4.62 12.73 -42.71
C GLY A 307 3.72 12.58 -41.50
N VAL A 308 2.44 12.35 -41.76
CA VAL A 308 1.51 11.85 -40.74
C VAL A 308 2.08 10.53 -40.26
N ASP A 309 2.69 10.54 -39.07
CA ASP A 309 3.10 9.32 -38.39
C ASP A 309 1.90 8.36 -38.36
N PRO A 310 2.03 7.12 -38.87
CA PRO A 310 0.94 6.19 -38.82
C PRO A 310 0.56 5.97 -37.36
N LEU A 311 -0.69 6.28 -37.03
CA LEU A 311 -1.33 5.99 -35.74
C LEU A 311 -0.92 4.58 -35.33
N LYS A 312 -0.01 4.48 -34.35
CA LYS A 312 0.43 3.21 -33.79
C LYS A 312 -0.81 2.48 -33.31
N LYS A 313 -1.24 1.46 -34.07
CA LYS A 313 -2.35 0.59 -33.68
C LYS A 313 -2.13 0.18 -32.22
N PRO A 314 -3.10 0.38 -31.31
CA PRO A 314 -2.93 0.01 -29.92
C PRO A 314 -2.61 -1.48 -29.89
N ARG A 315 -1.38 -1.83 -29.50
CA ARG A 315 -0.98 -3.23 -29.31
C ARG A 315 -1.97 -3.84 -28.33
N LYS A 316 -2.84 -4.72 -28.82
CA LYS A 316 -3.67 -5.59 -27.97
C LYS A 316 -2.70 -6.38 -27.09
N ARG A 317 -2.50 -5.92 -25.86
CA ARG A 317 -1.78 -6.69 -24.84
C ARG A 317 -2.62 -7.92 -24.56
N SER A 318 -2.23 -9.07 -25.11
CA SER A 318 -2.86 -10.33 -24.74
C SER A 318 -2.66 -10.54 -23.25
N THR A 319 -3.74 -10.86 -22.54
CA THR A 319 -3.69 -11.24 -21.14
C THR A 319 -3.12 -12.64 -21.07
N ASN A 320 -1.79 -12.75 -21.14
CA ASN A 320 -1.15 -14.06 -21.08
C ASN A 320 -1.28 -14.59 -19.66
N LEU A 321 -2.02 -15.69 -19.53
CA LEU A 321 -1.96 -16.56 -18.35
C LEU A 321 -0.53 -17.09 -18.17
N LEU A 322 -0.26 -17.69 -17.01
CA LEU A 322 1.02 -18.35 -16.75
C LEU A 322 1.34 -19.39 -17.84
N LYS A 323 2.63 -19.63 -18.09
CA LYS A 323 3.06 -20.82 -18.84
C LYS A 323 3.01 -22.01 -17.88
N GLY A 324 2.26 -23.06 -18.22
CA GLY A 324 2.07 -24.25 -17.39
C GLY A 324 1.22 -25.31 -18.10
N HIS A 325 0.87 -26.37 -17.39
CA HIS A 325 -0.08 -27.37 -17.89
C HIS A 325 -1.47 -26.74 -17.93
N ALA A 326 -2.11 -26.80 -19.08
CA ALA A 326 -3.48 -26.36 -19.25
C ALA A 326 -4.42 -27.55 -19.00
N VAL A 327 -5.46 -27.32 -18.21
CA VAL A 327 -6.57 -28.24 -17.98
C VAL A 327 -7.84 -27.46 -18.31
N PHE A 328 -8.81 -28.11 -18.97
CA PHE A 328 -10.07 -27.47 -19.30
C PHE A 328 -11.11 -27.89 -18.28
N LEU A 329 -11.69 -26.91 -17.61
CA LEU A 329 -12.79 -27.08 -16.67
C LEU A 329 -14.07 -26.66 -17.37
N ARG A 330 -15.08 -27.52 -17.40
CA ARG A 330 -16.43 -27.14 -17.82
C ARG A 330 -17.31 -27.03 -16.58
N THR A 331 -17.88 -25.86 -16.37
CA THR A 331 -18.93 -25.66 -15.35
C THR A 331 -20.26 -26.14 -15.93
N GLY A 332 -21.04 -26.87 -15.14
CA GLY A 332 -22.39 -27.28 -15.48
C GLY A 332 -23.40 -26.14 -15.34
N SER A 333 -24.68 -26.50 -15.37
CA SER A 333 -25.81 -25.58 -15.17
C SER A 333 -25.83 -25.03 -13.74
N ASN A 334 -25.40 -25.85 -12.78
CA ASN A 334 -25.31 -25.47 -11.37
C ASN A 334 -23.89 -25.01 -11.00
N PRO A 335 -23.73 -24.02 -10.08
CA PRO A 335 -22.43 -23.48 -9.67
C PRO A 335 -21.52 -24.47 -8.93
N TYR A 336 -21.95 -25.72 -8.74
CA TYR A 336 -21.19 -26.78 -8.09
C TYR A 336 -20.97 -28.02 -8.98
N GLU A 337 -21.47 -28.01 -10.21
CA GLU A 337 -21.24 -29.06 -11.20
C GLU A 337 -19.98 -28.75 -11.99
N TYR A 338 -18.98 -29.62 -11.91
CA TYR A 338 -17.68 -29.42 -12.54
C TYR A 338 -17.22 -30.70 -13.25
N GLU A 339 -16.91 -30.59 -14.53
CA GLU A 339 -16.28 -31.64 -15.33
C GLU A 339 -14.85 -31.22 -15.69
N LEU A 340 -13.87 -32.09 -15.40
CA LEU A 340 -12.47 -31.90 -15.74
C LEU A 340 -12.14 -32.69 -17.01
N ASN A 341 -11.71 -31.98 -18.06
CA ASN A 341 -11.28 -32.55 -19.34
C ASN A 341 -9.77 -32.39 -19.58
#